data_AF-A0A6A7M911-F1
#
_entry.id   AF-A0A6A7M911-F1
#
_cell.length_a   1.000
_cell.length_b   1.000
_cell.length_c   1.000
_cell.angle_alpha   90.00
_cell.angle_beta   90.00
_cell.angle_gamma   90.00
#
_symmetry.space_group_name_H-M   'P 1'
#
loop_
_entity.id
_entity.type
_entity.pdbx_description
1 polymer ?
#
loop_
_entity_poly.entity_id
_entity_poly.type
_entity_poly.pdbx_seq_one_letter_code
_entity_poly.pdbx_strand_id
1 'polypeptide(L)'
;MTVTQQALAIARIQTGQGAAEDKARVVAWDRLNGLLSTLDSKTSVLLRFNAIVVAALAYVLIISAAEPFMGTNPTVKLVGTLIGHASLLVSVVSCGFAFPVINVQWDFFGMRIDRPLDAESPFDDTALQRLGDLVAHRTRLYSWAWRLAVAGGIGFAILVGIGTLH
;
A
#
# COMPACT_ATOMS: atom_id res chain seq x y z
N MET A 1 -7.74 28.66 -2.80
CA MET A 1 -6.76 29.07 -3.85
C MET A 1 -6.87 28.12 -5.04
N THR A 2 -6.95 28.65 -6.27
CA THR A 2 -6.93 27.90 -7.55
C THR A 2 -5.54 27.31 -7.84
N VAL A 3 -5.39 26.36 -8.77
CA VAL A 3 -4.05 25.80 -9.14
C VAL A 3 -3.14 26.90 -9.69
N THR A 4 -3.72 27.86 -10.40
CA THR A 4 -3.06 29.09 -10.85
C THR A 4 -2.65 29.99 -9.68
N GLN A 5 -3.47 30.11 -8.63
CA GLN A 5 -3.09 30.81 -7.41
C GLN A 5 -2.07 30.04 -6.55
N GLN A 6 -1.99 28.71 -6.65
CA GLN A 6 -0.96 27.90 -6.00
C GLN A 6 0.40 28.10 -6.69
N ALA A 7 0.43 28.08 -8.03
CA ALA A 7 1.63 28.46 -8.78
C ALA A 7 2.06 29.91 -8.48
N LEU A 8 1.09 30.82 -8.34
CA LEU A 8 1.33 32.22 -7.99
C LEU A 8 1.75 32.40 -6.51
N ALA A 9 1.23 31.58 -5.60
CA ALA A 9 1.63 31.54 -4.19
C ALA A 9 3.03 30.96 -4.06
N ILE A 10 3.35 29.86 -4.73
CA ILE A 10 4.70 29.28 -4.82
C ILE A 10 5.67 30.31 -5.43
N ALA A 11 5.28 31.00 -6.50
CA ALA A 11 6.07 32.08 -7.09
C ALA A 11 6.28 33.25 -6.10
N ARG A 12 5.23 33.68 -5.37
CA ARG A 12 5.33 34.72 -4.32
C ARG A 12 6.18 34.30 -3.12
N ILE A 13 6.22 33.01 -2.82
CA ILE A 13 7.06 32.44 -1.76
C ILE A 13 8.51 32.40 -2.20
N GLN A 14 8.78 31.99 -3.45
CA GLN A 14 10.10 32.04 -4.07
C GLN A 14 10.65 33.46 -4.22
N THR A 15 9.78 34.47 -4.41
CA THR A 15 10.17 35.90 -4.40
C THR A 15 10.18 36.53 -3.00
N GLY A 16 9.94 35.77 -1.93
CA GLY A 16 10.04 36.23 -0.54
C GLY A 16 8.81 36.96 0.02
N GLN A 17 7.76 37.21 -0.77
CA GLN A 17 6.62 38.10 -0.43
C GLN A 17 5.36 37.41 0.13
N GLY A 18 5.33 36.08 0.27
CA GLY A 18 4.17 35.36 0.84
C GLY A 18 4.06 35.44 2.37
N ALA A 19 2.84 35.53 2.90
CA ALA A 19 2.55 35.45 4.34
C ALA A 19 3.05 34.11 4.92
N ALA A 20 3.49 34.11 6.18
CA ALA A 20 4.08 32.93 6.82
C ALA A 20 3.12 31.73 6.86
N GLU A 21 1.82 31.99 7.00
CA GLU A 21 0.77 30.96 6.99
C GLU A 21 0.63 30.29 5.61
N ASP A 22 0.65 31.06 4.52
CA ASP A 22 0.57 30.51 3.17
C ASP A 22 1.80 29.66 2.84
N LYS A 23 2.99 30.08 3.30
CA LYS A 23 4.23 29.29 3.23
C LYS A 23 4.07 27.96 3.96
N ALA A 24 3.53 27.97 5.18
CA ALA A 24 3.32 26.77 5.97
C ALA A 24 2.32 25.81 5.31
N ARG A 25 1.22 26.32 4.73
CA ARG A 25 0.21 25.48 4.04
C ARG A 25 0.79 24.77 2.81
N VAL A 26 1.57 25.47 1.98
CA VAL A 26 2.22 24.86 0.81
C VAL A 26 3.19 23.76 1.23
N VAL A 27 4.04 24.03 2.24
CA VAL A 27 4.99 23.03 2.76
C VAL A 27 4.26 21.81 3.35
N ALA A 28 3.17 22.03 4.08
CA ALA A 28 2.36 20.94 4.63
C ALA A 28 1.75 20.08 3.52
N TRP A 29 1.21 20.69 2.48
CA TRP A 29 0.66 20.01 1.32
C TRP A 29 1.70 19.16 0.59
N ASP A 30 2.87 19.74 0.29
CA ASP A 30 3.96 19.03 -0.39
C ASP A 30 4.46 17.84 0.43
N ARG A 31 4.55 17.99 1.76
CA ARG A 31 4.90 16.89 2.67
C ARG A 31 3.86 15.77 2.62
N LEU A 32 2.57 16.09 2.70
CA LEU A 32 1.50 15.10 2.67
C LEU A 32 1.45 14.36 1.32
N ASN A 33 1.66 15.06 0.20
CA ASN A 33 1.79 14.43 -1.12
C ASN A 33 3.03 13.53 -1.22
N GLY A 34 4.17 13.99 -0.67
CA GLY A 34 5.38 13.18 -0.60
C GLY A 34 5.16 11.88 0.19
N LEU A 35 4.39 11.94 1.28
CA LEU A 35 4.00 10.75 2.06
C LEU A 35 3.11 9.80 1.25
N LEU A 36 2.12 10.31 0.50
CA LEU A 36 1.27 9.49 -0.36
C LEU A 36 2.09 8.80 -1.46
N SER A 37 2.95 9.54 -2.16
CA SER A 37 3.83 8.98 -3.19
C SER A 37 4.77 7.90 -2.62
N THR A 38 5.29 8.12 -1.42
CA THR A 38 6.12 7.14 -0.71
C THR A 38 5.30 5.89 -0.34
N LEU A 39 4.07 6.05 0.15
CA LEU A 39 3.18 4.94 0.46
C LEU A 39 2.83 4.14 -0.79
N ASP A 40 2.53 4.80 -1.91
CA ASP A 40 2.22 4.14 -3.18
C ASP A 40 3.42 3.32 -3.67
N SER A 41 4.62 3.90 -3.63
CA SER A 41 5.88 3.20 -3.98
C SER A 41 6.12 1.97 -3.10
N LYS A 42 6.03 2.12 -1.77
CA LYS A 42 6.21 1.01 -0.83
C LYS A 42 5.16 -0.07 -1.00
N THR A 43 3.92 0.32 -1.26
CA THR A 43 2.81 -0.63 -1.45
C THR A 43 2.95 -1.38 -2.77
N SER A 44 3.44 -0.72 -3.82
CA SER A 44 3.77 -1.38 -5.11
C SER A 44 4.81 -2.48 -4.93
N VAL A 45 5.90 -2.20 -4.18
CA VAL A 45 6.91 -3.22 -3.85
C VAL A 45 6.29 -4.35 -3.01
N LEU A 46 5.46 -4.02 -2.03
CA LEU A 46 4.77 -5.00 -1.18
C LEU A 46 3.86 -5.93 -1.99
N LEU A 47 3.09 -5.40 -2.95
CA LEU A 47 2.25 -6.21 -3.83
C LEU A 47 3.06 -7.16 -4.70
N ARG A 48 4.20 -6.72 -5.23
CA ARG A 48 5.11 -7.60 -5.99
C ARG A 48 5.64 -8.74 -5.13
N PHE A 49 6.06 -8.44 -3.91
CA PHE A 49 6.48 -9.46 -2.95
C PHE A 49 5.35 -10.46 -2.65
N ASN A 50 4.16 -9.95 -2.32
CA ASN A 50 3.02 -10.82 -2.05
C ASN A 50 2.64 -11.68 -3.26
N ALA A 51 2.71 -11.14 -4.49
CA ALA A 51 2.44 -11.91 -5.69
C ALA A 51 3.40 -13.10 -5.85
N ILE A 52 4.69 -12.91 -5.56
CA ILE A 52 5.69 -13.99 -5.57
C ILE A 52 5.35 -15.04 -4.51
N VAL A 53 5.09 -14.62 -3.27
CA VAL A 53 4.78 -15.55 -2.16
C VAL A 53 3.49 -16.33 -2.42
N VAL A 54 2.44 -15.65 -2.89
CA VAL A 54 1.16 -16.28 -3.25
C VAL A 54 1.34 -17.27 -4.39
N ALA A 55 2.09 -16.92 -5.44
CA ALA A 55 2.36 -17.81 -6.55
C ALA A 55 3.14 -19.06 -6.11
N ALA A 56 4.18 -18.89 -5.29
CA ALA A 56 4.97 -19.98 -4.75
C ALA A 56 4.12 -20.91 -3.87
N LEU A 57 3.34 -20.35 -2.93
CA LEU A 57 2.45 -21.12 -2.07
C LEU A 57 1.36 -21.84 -2.86
N ALA A 58 0.74 -21.19 -3.84
CA ALA A 58 -0.26 -21.82 -4.69
C ALA A 58 0.33 -22.99 -5.49
N TYR A 59 1.54 -22.83 -6.03
CA TYR A 59 2.22 -23.92 -6.71
C TYR A 59 2.49 -25.10 -5.77
N VAL A 60 3.09 -24.84 -4.60
CA VAL A 60 3.48 -25.89 -3.64
C VAL A 60 2.27 -26.60 -3.04
N LEU A 61 1.20 -25.87 -2.71
CA LEU A 61 0.06 -26.43 -1.95
C LEU A 61 -1.07 -26.96 -2.82
N ILE A 62 -1.27 -26.39 -4.01
CA ILE A 62 -2.44 -26.68 -4.85
C ILE A 62 -2.02 -27.50 -6.06
N ILE A 63 -0.90 -27.15 -6.71
CA ILE A 63 -0.47 -27.77 -7.98
C ILE A 63 0.41 -29.01 -7.72
N SER A 64 1.46 -28.86 -6.90
CA SER A 64 2.47 -29.90 -6.61
C SER A 64 2.19 -30.62 -5.28
N ALA A 65 0.94 -30.58 -4.76
CA ALA A 65 0.57 -31.02 -3.40
C ALA A 65 1.07 -32.41 -2.93
N ALA A 66 1.50 -33.29 -3.86
CA ALA A 66 2.10 -34.57 -3.56
C ALA A 66 3.61 -34.50 -3.21
N GLU A 67 4.39 -33.58 -3.77
CA GLU A 67 5.86 -33.60 -3.72
C GLU A 67 6.54 -32.97 -2.49
N PRO A 68 6.11 -31.81 -1.95
CA PRO A 68 6.90 -31.08 -0.94
C PRO A 68 6.95 -31.77 0.44
N PHE A 69 6.19 -32.85 0.63
CA PHE A 69 6.14 -33.63 1.87
C PHE A 69 6.35 -35.13 1.61
N MET A 70 6.79 -35.54 0.42
CA MET A 70 7.09 -36.94 0.14
C MET A 70 8.18 -37.46 1.07
N GLY A 71 7.92 -38.58 1.75
CA GLY A 71 8.85 -39.17 2.71
C GLY A 71 8.74 -38.62 4.15
N THR A 72 7.98 -37.55 4.39
CA THR A 72 7.75 -37.02 5.74
C THR A 72 6.67 -37.80 6.51
N ASN A 73 6.73 -37.74 7.84
CA ASN A 73 5.70 -38.30 8.72
C ASN A 73 4.33 -37.62 8.45
N PRO A 74 3.20 -38.36 8.44
CA PRO A 74 1.86 -37.80 8.24
C PRO A 74 1.51 -36.60 9.13
N THR A 75 2.02 -36.54 10.37
CA THR A 75 1.83 -35.39 11.26
C THR A 75 2.53 -34.14 10.73
N VAL A 76 3.77 -34.27 10.24
CA VAL A 76 4.55 -33.16 9.67
C VAL A 76 3.89 -32.66 8.39
N LYS A 77 3.43 -33.57 7.53
CA LYS A 77 2.67 -33.24 6.32
C LYS A 77 1.40 -32.46 6.64
N LEU A 78 0.63 -32.87 7.65
CA LEU A 78 -0.58 -32.15 8.08
C LEU A 78 -0.26 -30.74 8.58
N VAL A 79 0.73 -30.61 9.47
CA VAL A 79 1.14 -29.32 10.04
C VAL A 79 1.65 -28.38 8.94
N GLY A 80 2.51 -28.87 8.05
CA GLY A 80 3.03 -28.09 6.91
C GLY A 80 1.91 -27.62 5.98
N THR A 81 0.96 -28.50 5.66
CA THR A 81 -0.19 -28.15 4.80
C THR A 81 -1.05 -27.06 5.43
N LEU A 82 -1.33 -27.15 6.73
CA LEU A 82 -2.12 -26.14 7.45
C LEU A 82 -1.42 -24.79 7.51
N ILE A 83 -0.13 -24.78 7.85
CA ILE A 83 0.69 -23.55 7.87
C ILE A 83 0.71 -22.91 6.48
N GLY A 84 0.89 -23.72 5.44
CA GLY A 84 0.90 -23.25 4.06
C GLY A 84 -0.41 -22.57 3.65
N HIS A 85 -1.55 -23.20 3.92
CA HIS A 85 -2.85 -22.62 3.57
C HIS A 85 -3.15 -21.36 4.37
N ALA A 86 -2.83 -21.35 5.67
CA ALA A 86 -2.96 -20.16 6.50
C ALA A 86 -2.07 -19.02 5.98
N SER A 87 -0.83 -19.34 5.62
CA SER A 87 0.12 -18.41 5.02
C SER A 87 -0.40 -17.82 3.71
N LEU A 88 -0.96 -18.66 2.83
CA LEU A 88 -1.53 -18.26 1.55
C LEU A 88 -2.70 -17.30 1.76
N LEU A 89 -3.63 -17.65 2.65
CA LEU A 89 -4.77 -16.81 3.00
C LEU A 89 -4.30 -15.43 3.51
N VAL A 90 -3.36 -15.42 4.45
CA VAL A 90 -2.83 -14.19 5.05
C VAL A 90 -2.16 -13.31 3.98
N SER A 91 -1.40 -13.88 3.05
CA SER A 91 -0.79 -13.14 1.93
C SER A 91 -1.84 -12.57 0.97
N VAL A 92 -2.93 -13.29 0.68
CA VAL A 92 -4.05 -12.78 -0.14
C VAL A 92 -4.77 -11.63 0.57
N VAL A 93 -5.04 -11.77 1.87
CA VAL A 93 -5.66 -10.70 2.67
C VAL A 93 -4.75 -9.48 2.71
N SER A 94 -3.44 -9.65 2.84
CA SER A 94 -2.45 -8.56 2.73
C SER A 94 -2.58 -7.79 1.41
N CYS A 95 -2.73 -8.49 0.27
CA CYS A 95 -3.01 -7.84 -1.02
C CYS A 95 -4.31 -7.02 -0.98
N GLY A 96 -5.37 -7.55 -0.37
CA GLY A 96 -6.64 -6.85 -0.18
C GLY A 96 -6.49 -5.52 0.57
N PHE A 97 -5.65 -5.47 1.61
CA PHE A 97 -5.33 -4.22 2.33
C PHE A 97 -4.42 -3.28 1.53
N ALA A 98 -3.59 -3.80 0.64
CA ALA A 98 -2.69 -3.01 -0.20
C ALA A 98 -3.42 -2.33 -1.36
N PHE A 99 -4.43 -2.96 -1.97
CA PHE A 99 -5.20 -2.38 -3.09
C PHE A 99 -5.76 -0.96 -2.83
N PRO A 100 -6.48 -0.68 -1.73
CA PRO A 100 -7.02 0.66 -1.47
C PRO A 100 -5.95 1.72 -1.18
N VAL A 101 -4.71 1.31 -0.88
CA VAL A 101 -3.60 2.25 -0.71
C VAL A 101 -3.16 2.82 -2.07
N ILE A 102 -3.14 1.99 -3.13
CA ILE A 102 -2.65 2.40 -4.47
C ILE A 102 -3.80 2.82 -5.42
N ASN A 103 -5.00 2.24 -5.25
CA ASN A 103 -6.07 2.32 -6.24
C ASN A 103 -7.07 3.47 -6.04
N VAL A 104 -6.58 4.72 -5.95
CA VAL A 104 -7.50 5.87 -6.03
C VAL A 104 -6.92 6.92 -6.97
N GLN A 105 -7.48 7.00 -8.17
CA GLN A 105 -7.44 8.20 -9.00
C GLN A 105 -8.11 9.31 -8.20
N TRP A 106 -7.37 10.36 -7.85
CA TRP A 106 -7.90 11.40 -6.98
C TRP A 106 -8.77 12.40 -7.75
N ASP A 107 -10.05 12.44 -7.40
CA ASP A 107 -11.05 13.45 -7.80
C ASP A 107 -10.63 14.90 -7.48
N PHE A 108 -9.59 15.09 -6.65
CA PHE A 108 -9.03 16.38 -6.25
C PHE A 108 -7.92 16.89 -7.19
N PHE A 109 -7.34 16.03 -8.04
CA PHE A 109 -6.22 16.35 -8.94
C PHE A 109 -6.61 16.45 -10.42
N GLY A 110 -7.91 16.53 -10.74
CA GLY A 110 -8.35 16.94 -12.08
C GLY A 110 -8.34 15.86 -13.16
N MET A 111 -8.65 14.60 -12.84
CA MET A 111 -8.85 13.55 -13.84
C MET A 111 -10.10 12.70 -13.54
N ARG A 112 -11.23 13.35 -13.26
CA ARG A 112 -12.54 12.74 -13.53
C ARG A 112 -12.93 13.21 -14.93
N ILE A 113 -13.02 12.29 -15.89
CA ILE A 113 -13.41 12.60 -17.28
C ILE A 113 -14.79 13.29 -17.32
N ASP A 114 -15.59 13.16 -16.26
CA ASP A 114 -16.96 13.70 -16.16
C ASP A 114 -17.12 14.91 -15.22
N ARG A 115 -16.05 15.47 -14.65
CA ARG A 115 -16.17 16.65 -13.78
C ARG A 115 -16.03 17.93 -14.63
N PRO A 116 -17.01 18.86 -14.61
CA PRO A 116 -16.89 20.11 -15.35
C PRO A 116 -15.63 20.85 -14.91
N LEU A 117 -14.86 21.33 -15.89
CA LEU A 117 -13.57 22.02 -15.76
C LEU A 117 -13.61 23.25 -14.82
N ASP A 118 -14.80 23.71 -14.45
CA ASP A 118 -15.03 24.93 -13.67
C ASP A 118 -15.15 24.70 -12.15
N ALA A 119 -15.07 23.45 -11.67
CA ALA A 119 -15.17 23.13 -10.25
C ALA A 119 -13.79 22.89 -9.60
N GLU A 120 -12.91 23.91 -9.65
CA GLU A 120 -11.67 23.92 -8.88
C GLU A 120 -11.99 23.92 -7.37
N SER A 121 -11.59 22.86 -6.65
CA SER A 121 -11.77 22.81 -5.20
C SER A 121 -10.84 23.82 -4.53
N PRO A 122 -11.34 24.69 -3.64
CA PRO A 122 -10.48 25.66 -2.96
C PRO A 122 -9.41 24.94 -2.14
N PHE A 123 -8.15 25.29 -2.37
CA PHE A 123 -7.05 24.99 -1.45
C PHE A 123 -7.27 25.80 -0.16
N ASP A 124 -7.87 25.16 0.83
CA ASP A 124 -8.22 25.69 2.14
C ASP A 124 -7.80 24.69 3.25
N ASP A 125 -7.94 25.09 4.52
CA ASP A 125 -7.54 24.25 5.65
C ASP A 125 -8.35 22.94 5.71
N THR A 126 -9.57 22.91 5.16
CA THR A 126 -10.38 21.69 5.11
C THR A 126 -9.86 20.69 4.08
N ALA A 127 -9.34 21.16 2.95
CA ALA A 127 -8.67 20.33 1.96
C ALA A 127 -7.37 19.73 2.53
N LEU A 128 -6.61 20.54 3.26
CA LEU A 128 -5.39 20.06 3.94
C LEU A 128 -5.72 19.02 5.02
N GLN A 129 -6.79 19.22 5.79
CA GLN A 129 -7.26 18.26 6.79
C GLN A 129 -7.70 16.93 6.15
N ARG A 130 -8.50 16.98 5.07
CA ARG A 130 -8.90 15.77 4.32
C ARG A 130 -7.70 15.00 3.77
N LEU A 131 -6.68 15.71 3.28
CA LEU A 131 -5.44 15.11 2.82
C LEU A 131 -4.68 14.45 3.98
N GLY A 132 -4.63 15.09 5.14
CA GLY A 132 -4.07 14.53 6.37
C GLY A 132 -4.79 13.26 6.83
N ASP A 133 -6.12 13.29 6.88
CA ASP A 133 -6.96 12.14 7.26
C ASP A 133 -6.76 10.96 6.29
N LEU A 134 -6.64 11.26 5.00
CA LEU A 134 -6.31 10.27 4.00
C LEU A 134 -4.96 9.62 4.25
N VAL A 135 -3.91 10.44 4.43
CA VAL A 135 -2.55 9.94 4.70
C VAL A 135 -2.56 9.04 5.94
N ALA A 136 -3.27 9.45 7.00
CA ALA A 136 -3.43 8.64 8.21
C ALA A 136 -4.14 7.31 7.92
N HIS A 137 -5.25 7.35 7.16
CA HIS A 137 -6.01 6.15 6.81
C HIS A 137 -5.17 5.17 5.97
N ARG A 138 -4.50 5.64 4.92
CA ARG A 138 -3.63 4.82 4.06
C ARG A 138 -2.43 4.27 4.80
N THR A 139 -1.85 5.05 5.71
CA THR A 139 -0.75 4.57 6.56
C THR A 139 -1.21 3.41 7.45
N ARG A 140 -2.43 3.47 8.00
CA ARG A 140 -3.01 2.36 8.78
C ARG A 140 -3.24 1.13 7.90
N LEU A 141 -3.83 1.29 6.72
CA LEU A 141 -4.03 0.18 5.78
C LEU A 141 -2.70 -0.45 5.36
N TYR A 142 -1.71 0.36 5.00
CA TYR A 142 -0.36 -0.12 4.69
C TYR A 142 0.27 -0.86 5.87
N SER A 143 0.10 -0.37 7.10
CA SER A 143 0.64 -1.05 8.29
C SER A 143 0.03 -2.43 8.50
N TRP A 144 -1.28 -2.59 8.23
CA TRP A 144 -1.96 -3.88 8.27
C TRP A 144 -1.50 -4.78 7.13
N ALA A 145 -1.45 -4.26 5.89
CA ALA A 145 -0.93 -4.98 4.74
C ALA A 145 0.48 -5.52 5.01
N TRP A 146 1.37 -4.68 5.53
CA TRP A 146 2.74 -5.05 5.89
C TRP A 146 2.79 -6.15 6.95
N ARG A 147 2.05 -6.01 8.06
CA ARG A 147 2.01 -7.01 9.14
C ARG A 147 1.55 -8.37 8.62
N LEU A 148 0.52 -8.38 7.79
CA LEU A 148 0.01 -9.60 7.17
C LEU A 148 1.02 -10.19 6.17
N ALA A 149 1.66 -9.36 5.35
CA ALA A 149 2.69 -9.82 4.41
C ALA A 149 3.85 -10.49 5.14
N VAL A 150 4.31 -9.91 6.25
CA VAL A 150 5.37 -10.50 7.09
C VAL A 150 4.90 -11.82 7.72
N ALA A 151 3.69 -11.88 8.27
CA ALA A 151 3.14 -13.10 8.86
C ALA A 151 3.01 -14.24 7.82
N GLY A 152 2.52 -13.93 6.61
CA GLY A 152 2.50 -14.87 5.49
C GLY A 152 3.91 -15.26 5.04
N GLY A 153 4.84 -14.31 4.94
CA GLY A 153 6.24 -14.60 4.60
C GLY A 153 6.92 -15.56 5.59
N ILE A 154 6.65 -15.41 6.89
CA ILE A 154 7.16 -16.32 7.94
C ILE A 154 6.57 -17.72 7.77
N GLY A 155 5.26 -17.83 7.53
CA GLY A 155 4.60 -19.11 7.28
C GLY A 155 5.19 -19.83 6.06
N PHE A 156 5.43 -19.09 4.97
CA PHE A 156 6.12 -19.60 3.79
C PHE A 156 7.54 -20.09 4.10
N ALA A 157 8.33 -19.30 4.84
CA ALA A 157 9.70 -19.69 5.20
C ALA A 157 9.73 -20.97 6.07
N ILE A 158 8.80 -21.10 7.02
CA ILE A 158 8.64 -22.33 7.82
C ILE A 158 8.33 -23.52 6.91
N LEU A 159 7.40 -23.35 5.96
CA LEU A 159 7.02 -24.40 5.04
C LEU A 159 8.19 -24.87 4.16
N VAL A 160 8.98 -23.93 3.63
CA VAL A 160 10.20 -24.24 2.88
C VAL A 160 11.22 -24.95 3.78
N GLY A 161 11.39 -24.52 5.04
CA GLY A 161 12.27 -25.19 5.99
C GLY A 161 11.86 -26.63 6.26
N ILE A 162 10.57 -26.89 6.45
CA ILE A 162 10.04 -28.25 6.64
C ILE A 162 10.30 -29.11 5.40
N GLY A 163 10.05 -28.58 4.20
CA GLY A 163 10.23 -29.31 2.94
C GLY A 163 11.69 -29.50 2.49
N THR A 164 12.65 -28.83 3.12
CA THR A 164 14.09 -28.94 2.78
C THR A 164 14.91 -29.72 3.81
N LEU A 165 14.45 -29.81 5.05
CA LEU A 165 15.15 -30.50 6.14
C LEU A 165 14.75 -31.98 6.28
N HIS A 166 13.83 -32.47 5.44
CA HIS A 166 13.35 -33.85 5.39
C HIS A 166 13.46 -34.40 3.98
#